data_AF-A0A522DY76-F1
#
_entry.id   AF-A0A522DY76-F1
#
_cell.length_a   1.000
_cell.length_b   1.000
_cell.length_c   1.000
_cell.angle_alpha   90.00
_cell.angle_beta   90.00
_cell.angle_gamma   90.00
#
_symmetry.space_group_name_H-M   'P 1'
#
loop_
_entity.id
_entity.type
_entity.pdbx_description
1 polymer ?
#
loop_
_entity_poly.entity_id
_entity_poly.type
_entity_poly.pdbx_seq_one_letter_code
_entity_poly.pdbx_strand_id
1 'polypeptide(L)'
;MPKIISTINLKGGVGKTSMTVALAEFLAHEHNKKVLLIDLDPQTNATISLIDEKTWLQKDNNGETLAQLFKDKLEKTDKFNINNAIIKNVSNLGGGIENLDLLPSSLKLIEIQDSLPLISAGRFHVVSPVTILKEATT
;
A
#
# COMPACT_ATOMS: atom_id res chain seq x y z
N MET A 1 7.83 1.21 18.68
CA MET A 1 7.62 2.07 17.51
C MET A 1 7.92 1.28 16.24
N PRO A 2 7.08 1.39 15.19
CA PRO A 2 7.36 0.79 13.89
C PRO A 2 8.60 1.43 13.25
N LYS A 3 9.34 0.66 12.46
CA LYS A 3 10.43 1.15 11.61
C LYS A 3 9.88 1.28 10.19
N ILE A 4 10.00 2.46 9.60
CA ILE A 4 9.52 2.75 8.25
C ILE A 4 10.71 2.66 7.29
N ILE A 5 10.60 1.78 6.30
CA ILE A 5 11.60 1.61 5.23
C ILE A 5 10.89 1.93 3.92
N SER A 6 11.43 2.90 3.16
CA SER A 6 10.90 3.26 1.84
C SER A 6 11.93 2.96 0.76
N THR A 7 11.50 2.25 -0.27
CA THR A 7 12.33 1.86 -1.41
C THR A 7 12.02 2.76 -2.61
N ILE A 8 12.89 3.73 -2.88
CA ILE A 8 12.67 4.76 -3.91
C ILE A 8 13.81 4.73 -4.94
N ASN A 9 13.48 4.79 -6.23
CA ASN A 9 14.42 4.94 -7.34
C ASN A 9 13.67 5.49 -8.57
N LEU A 10 14.27 6.48 -9.26
CA LEU A 10 13.69 7.18 -10.40
C LEU A 10 13.79 6.43 -11.73
N LYS A 11 14.39 5.23 -11.74
CA LYS A 11 14.50 4.38 -12.94
C LYS A 11 13.63 3.13 -12.84
N GLY A 12 12.95 2.78 -13.92
CA GLY A 12 12.22 1.51 -14.07
C GLY A 12 13.17 0.32 -14.20
N GLY A 13 12.72 -0.88 -13.80
CA GLY A 13 13.48 -2.13 -14.01
C GLY A 13 14.72 -2.33 -13.13
N VAL A 14 14.90 -1.52 -12.08
CA VAL A 14 16.06 -1.60 -11.16
C VAL A 14 15.85 -2.50 -9.94
N GLY A 15 14.79 -3.31 -9.93
CA GLY A 15 14.53 -4.28 -8.86
C GLY A 15 13.93 -3.72 -7.58
N LYS A 16 13.39 -2.48 -7.56
CA LYS A 16 12.75 -1.88 -6.37
C LYS A 16 11.73 -2.82 -5.74
N THR A 17 10.69 -3.15 -6.49
CA THR A 17 9.57 -3.99 -6.02
C THR A 17 10.04 -5.34 -5.54
N SER A 18 10.89 -6.01 -6.33
CA SER A 18 11.44 -7.31 -5.97
C SER A 18 12.23 -7.24 -4.66
N MET A 19 13.03 -6.19 -4.46
CA MET A 19 13.78 -5.98 -3.22
C MET A 19 12.86 -5.67 -2.04
N THR A 20 11.80 -4.86 -2.24
CA THR A 20 10.81 -4.54 -1.21
C THR A 20 10.10 -5.80 -0.72
N VAL A 21 9.62 -6.63 -1.66
CA VAL A 21 8.94 -7.90 -1.36
C VAL A 21 9.90 -8.86 -0.65
N ALA A 22 11.08 -9.11 -1.22
CA ALA A 22 12.06 -10.02 -0.63
C ALA A 22 12.51 -9.58 0.77
N LEU A 23 12.70 -8.28 1.00
CA LEU A 23 13.04 -7.75 2.32
C LEU A 23 11.89 -7.96 3.32
N ALA A 24 10.65 -7.74 2.91
CA ALA A 24 9.48 -7.93 3.77
C ALA A 24 9.31 -9.40 4.15
N GLU A 25 9.45 -10.31 3.19
CA GLU A 25 9.42 -11.76 3.40
C GLU A 25 10.55 -12.22 4.31
N PHE A 26 11.79 -11.75 4.08
CA PHE A 26 12.94 -12.07 4.92
C PHE A 26 12.75 -11.59 6.37
N LEU A 27 12.28 -10.36 6.57
CA LEU A 27 12.02 -9.82 7.91
C LEU A 27 10.91 -10.59 8.64
N ALA A 28 9.85 -10.97 7.94
CA ALA A 28 8.75 -11.72 8.53
C ALA A 28 9.15 -13.17 8.82
N HIS A 29 9.71 -13.88 7.83
CA HIS A 29 10.02 -15.30 7.92
C HIS A 29 11.25 -15.61 8.78
N GLU A 30 12.40 -14.99 8.47
CA GLU A 30 13.68 -15.31 9.13
C GLU A 30 13.85 -14.60 10.47
N HIS A 31 13.21 -13.45 10.64
CA HIS A 31 13.35 -12.62 11.85
C HIS A 31 12.08 -12.47 12.68
N ASN A 32 11.00 -13.17 12.30
CA ASN A 32 9.70 -13.18 12.98
C ASN A 32 9.19 -11.76 13.31
N LYS A 33 9.36 -10.82 12.36
CA LYS A 33 8.89 -9.43 12.51
C LYS A 33 7.48 -9.30 11.97
N LYS A 34 6.68 -8.45 12.64
CA LYS A 34 5.42 -7.95 12.10
C LYS A 34 5.72 -6.90 11.04
N VAL A 35 5.37 -7.21 9.80
CA VAL A 35 5.65 -6.39 8.62
C VAL A 35 4.32 -6.06 7.94
N LEU A 36 4.10 -4.77 7.66
CA LEU A 36 3.04 -4.31 6.77
C LEU A 36 3.71 -3.74 5.52
N LEU A 37 3.56 -4.43 4.40
CA LEU A 37 3.98 -3.92 3.10
C LEU A 37 2.88 -3.01 2.55
N ILE A 38 3.26 -1.79 2.16
CA ILE A 38 2.35 -0.79 1.60
C ILE A 38 2.80 -0.53 0.17
N ASP A 39 1.97 -0.87 -0.81
CA ASP A 39 2.28 -0.69 -2.22
C ASP A 39 1.71 0.64 -2.73
N LEU A 40 2.55 1.67 -2.81
CA LEU A 40 2.15 2.99 -3.33
C LEU A 40 2.38 3.14 -4.83
N ASP A 41 2.85 2.10 -5.53
CA ASP A 41 3.08 2.15 -6.97
C ASP A 41 1.76 1.84 -7.70
N PRO A 42 1.23 2.77 -8.53
CA PRO A 42 0.01 2.51 -9.29
C PRO A 42 0.10 1.29 -10.22
N GLN A 43 1.29 0.81 -10.58
CA GLN A 43 1.47 -0.38 -11.39
C GLN A 43 1.18 -1.68 -10.61
N THR A 44 0.98 -1.62 -9.29
CA THR A 44 0.53 -2.73 -8.44
C THR A 44 1.44 -3.95 -8.38
N ASN A 45 2.69 -3.83 -8.85
CA ASN A 45 3.59 -4.97 -9.00
C ASN A 45 3.88 -5.69 -7.66
N ALA A 46 3.98 -4.97 -6.54
CA ALA A 46 4.22 -5.61 -5.24
C ALA A 46 2.97 -6.35 -4.78
N THR A 47 1.80 -5.70 -4.95
CA THR A 47 0.49 -6.26 -4.63
C THR A 47 0.28 -7.61 -5.32
N ILE A 48 0.34 -7.66 -6.66
CA ILE A 48 0.07 -8.90 -7.43
C ILE A 48 1.16 -9.96 -7.27
N SER A 49 2.32 -9.61 -6.73
CA SER A 49 3.36 -10.60 -6.39
C SER A 49 3.05 -11.35 -5.09
N LEU A 50 2.23 -10.77 -4.22
CA LEU A 50 1.94 -11.27 -2.87
C LEU A 50 0.55 -11.89 -2.73
N ILE A 51 -0.39 -11.54 -3.61
CA ILE A 51 -1.76 -12.06 -3.63
C ILE A 51 -2.18 -12.42 -5.05
N ASP A 52 -3.19 -13.28 -5.17
CA ASP A 52 -3.77 -13.62 -6.48
C ASP A 52 -4.62 -12.47 -7.05
N GLU A 53 -4.73 -12.45 -8.38
CA GLU A 53 -5.44 -11.40 -9.12
C GLU A 53 -6.92 -11.31 -8.74
N LYS A 54 -7.58 -12.43 -8.44
CA LYS A 54 -9.00 -12.44 -8.06
C LYS A 54 -9.20 -11.75 -6.71
N THR A 55 -8.34 -12.03 -5.73
CA THR A 55 -8.36 -11.33 -4.43
C THR A 55 -8.11 -9.83 -4.61
N TRP A 56 -7.13 -9.46 -5.44
CA TRP A 56 -6.83 -8.05 -5.75
C TRP A 56 -8.04 -7.34 -6.37
N LEU A 57 -8.65 -7.92 -7.41
CA LEU A 57 -9.83 -7.35 -8.08
C LEU A 57 -11.02 -7.18 -7.11
N GLN A 58 -11.25 -8.14 -6.21
CA GLN A 58 -12.29 -8.03 -5.19
C GLN A 58 -12.02 -6.85 -4.25
N LYS A 59 -10.78 -6.72 -3.74
CA LYS A 59 -10.38 -5.60 -2.88
C LYS A 59 -10.55 -4.26 -3.59
N ASP A 60 -10.12 -4.17 -4.84
CA ASP A 60 -10.20 -2.94 -5.61
C ASP A 60 -11.64 -2.52 -5.95
N ASN A 61 -12.52 -3.47 -6.24
CA ASN A 61 -13.93 -3.21 -6.48
C ASN A 61 -14.68 -2.77 -5.21
N ASN A 62 -14.27 -3.27 -4.04
CA ASN A 62 -14.86 -2.91 -2.75
C ASN A 62 -14.34 -1.57 -2.20
N GLY A 63 -13.37 -0.92 -2.85
CA GLY A 63 -12.73 0.28 -2.32
C GLY A 63 -11.79 -0.03 -1.14
N GLU A 64 -11.23 -1.23 -1.10
CA GLU A 64 -10.35 -1.72 -0.03
C GLU A 64 -8.87 -1.63 -0.42
N THR A 65 -8.50 -0.59 -1.18
CA THR A 65 -7.14 -0.31 -1.66
C THR A 65 -6.72 1.12 -1.32
N LEU A 66 -5.43 1.42 -1.44
CA LEU A 66 -4.89 2.77 -1.23
C LEU A 66 -5.56 3.84 -2.11
N ALA A 67 -6.07 3.45 -3.28
CA ALA A 67 -6.81 4.38 -4.13
C ALA A 67 -8.04 4.96 -3.42
N GLN A 68 -8.82 4.14 -2.71
CA GLN A 68 -10.00 4.64 -2.01
C GLN A 68 -9.60 5.56 -0.84
N LEU A 69 -8.53 5.25 -0.11
CA LEU A 69 -7.99 6.14 0.93
C LEU A 69 -7.69 7.54 0.39
N PHE A 70 -6.95 7.63 -0.71
CA PHE A 70 -6.61 8.93 -1.28
C PHE A 70 -7.81 9.62 -1.95
N LYS A 71 -8.69 8.84 -2.59
CA LYS A 71 -9.94 9.35 -3.17
C LYS A 71 -10.83 9.98 -2.11
N ASP A 72 -10.97 9.34 -0.96
CA ASP A 72 -11.74 9.87 0.17
C ASP A 72 -11.23 11.23 0.64
N LYS A 73 -9.90 11.42 0.68
CA LYS A 73 -9.31 12.70 1.05
C LYS A 73 -9.51 13.78 -0.02
N LEU A 74 -9.48 13.42 -1.31
CA LEU A 74 -9.75 14.35 -2.41
C LEU A 74 -11.23 14.78 -2.47
N GLU A 75 -12.13 13.82 -2.35
CA GLU A 75 -13.58 14.00 -2.48
C GLU A 75 -14.27 14.37 -1.17
N LYS A 76 -13.52 14.37 -0.05
CA LYS A 76 -14.02 14.58 1.31
C LYS A 76 -15.10 13.57 1.71
N THR A 77 -14.88 12.30 1.36
CA THR A 77 -15.70 11.15 1.76
C THR A 77 -14.98 10.31 2.81
N ASP A 78 -15.66 9.30 3.36
CA ASP A 78 -15.14 8.41 4.40
C ASP A 78 -15.62 6.97 4.18
N LYS A 79 -15.14 6.33 3.12
CA LYS A 79 -15.54 4.97 2.70
C LYS A 79 -14.47 3.93 3.00
N PHE A 80 -13.20 4.33 2.99
CA PHE A 80 -12.07 3.48 3.21
C PHE A 80 -12.02 2.97 4.65
N ASN A 81 -11.91 1.67 4.82
CA ASN A 81 -11.69 1.04 6.12
C ASN A 81 -10.39 0.25 6.09
N ILE A 82 -9.41 0.69 6.90
CA ILE A 82 -8.09 0.06 6.93
C ILE A 82 -8.12 -1.41 7.32
N ASN A 83 -9.01 -1.80 8.25
CA ASN A 83 -9.08 -3.19 8.73
C ASN A 83 -9.59 -4.13 7.65
N ASN A 84 -10.46 -3.63 6.77
CA ASN A 84 -10.92 -4.39 5.61
C ASN A 84 -9.88 -4.37 4.49
N ALA A 85 -9.14 -3.27 4.32
CA ALA A 85 -8.13 -3.13 3.28
C ALA A 85 -6.90 -4.02 3.50
N ILE A 86 -6.47 -4.22 4.75
CA ILE A 86 -5.30 -5.04 5.06
C ILE A 86 -5.59 -6.52 4.76
N ILE A 87 -4.73 -7.13 3.95
CA ILE A 87 -4.72 -8.56 3.66
C ILE A 87 -3.65 -9.21 4.54
N LYS A 88 -4.02 -10.25 5.27
CA LYS A 88 -3.17 -10.90 6.26
C LYS A 88 -2.37 -12.06 5.68
N ASN A 89 -1.17 -12.25 6.22
CA ASN A 89 -0.29 -13.39 5.93
C ASN A 89 -0.06 -13.62 4.43
N VAL A 90 0.24 -12.57 3.69
CA VAL A 90 0.45 -12.64 2.25
C VAL A 90 1.81 -13.22 1.91
N SER A 91 1.92 -13.88 0.76
CA SER A 91 3.13 -14.28 0.03
C SER A 91 2.72 -15.35 -0.98
N ASN A 92 3.47 -15.48 -2.07
CA ASN A 92 3.34 -16.60 -3.00
C ASN A 92 4.10 -17.86 -2.52
N LEU A 93 4.82 -17.77 -1.40
CA LEU A 93 5.57 -18.86 -0.78
C LEU A 93 4.70 -19.59 0.25
N GLY A 94 4.64 -20.92 0.16
CA GLY A 94 4.08 -21.77 1.23
C GLY A 94 2.60 -21.51 1.60
N GLY A 95 1.84 -20.79 0.77
CA GLY A 95 0.46 -20.40 1.06
C GLY A 95 0.32 -19.14 1.93
N GLY A 96 1.41 -18.39 2.12
CA GLY A 96 1.47 -17.17 2.92
C GLY A 96 2.57 -17.21 3.98
N ILE A 97 3.05 -16.04 4.41
CA ILE A 97 4.03 -15.92 5.49
C ILE A 97 3.34 -15.29 6.70
N GLU A 98 3.43 -15.96 7.86
CA GLU A 98 2.91 -15.39 9.11
C GLU A 98 3.58 -14.03 9.40
N ASN A 99 2.80 -13.07 9.90
CA ASN A 99 3.27 -11.72 10.25
C ASN A 99 3.65 -10.83 9.06
N LEU A 100 3.42 -11.26 7.81
CA LEU A 100 3.53 -10.42 6.62
C LEU A 100 2.13 -10.01 6.13
N ASP A 101 1.79 -8.75 6.30
CA ASP A 101 0.52 -8.18 5.86
C ASP A 101 0.72 -7.22 4.68
N LEU A 102 -0.33 -6.99 3.91
CA LEU A 102 -0.33 -6.11 2.74
C LEU A 102 -1.46 -5.08 2.82
N LEU A 103 -1.11 -3.82 2.56
CA LEU A 103 -2.06 -2.78 2.18
C LEU A 103 -1.95 -2.57 0.66
N PRO A 104 -2.94 -3.05 -0.13
CA PRO A 104 -2.79 -3.18 -1.58
C PRO A 104 -2.91 -1.87 -2.35
N SER A 105 -2.20 -1.82 -3.48
CA SER A 105 -2.29 -0.77 -4.49
C SER A 105 -3.47 -0.98 -5.45
N SER A 106 -3.67 0.00 -6.34
CA SER A 106 -4.65 -0.04 -7.41
C SER A 106 -4.19 0.77 -8.62
N LEU A 107 -4.54 0.31 -9.83
CA LEU A 107 -4.36 1.06 -11.08
C LEU A 107 -5.10 2.41 -11.05
N LYS A 108 -6.18 2.53 -10.25
CA LYS A 108 -6.92 3.79 -10.06
C LYS A 108 -6.06 4.90 -9.44
N LEU A 109 -4.91 4.55 -8.82
CA LEU A 109 -3.95 5.56 -8.35
C LEU A 109 -3.36 6.39 -9.48
N ILE A 110 -3.34 5.91 -10.73
CA ILE A 110 -2.84 6.66 -11.90
C ILE A 110 -3.63 7.96 -12.08
N GLU A 111 -4.95 7.93 -11.86
CA GLU A 111 -5.80 9.11 -11.98
C GLU A 111 -5.66 10.04 -10.77
N ILE A 112 -5.42 9.44 -9.60
CA ILE A 112 -5.36 10.16 -8.31
C ILE A 112 -4.02 10.87 -8.12
N GLN A 113 -2.91 10.28 -8.57
CA GLN A 113 -1.54 10.76 -8.29
C GLN A 113 -1.30 12.20 -8.79
N ASP A 114 -1.90 12.58 -9.92
CA ASP A 114 -1.78 13.93 -10.49
C ASP A 114 -2.53 14.97 -9.65
N SER A 115 -3.54 14.52 -8.89
CA SER A 115 -4.37 15.34 -8.01
C SER A 115 -3.89 15.37 -6.56
N LEU A 116 -3.05 14.42 -6.13
CA LEU A 116 -2.49 14.39 -4.76
C LEU A 116 -1.79 15.68 -4.33
N PRO A 117 -1.04 16.40 -5.20
CA PRO A 117 -0.43 17.68 -4.82
C PRO A 117 -1.47 18.73 -4.42
N LEU A 118 -2.69 18.67 -4.95
CA LEU A 118 -3.78 19.60 -4.63
C LEU A 118 -4.27 19.45 -3.20
N ILE A 119 -4.18 18.25 -2.61
CA ILE A 119 -4.52 18.00 -1.20
C ILE A 119 -3.64 18.84 -0.28
N SER A 120 -2.35 18.97 -0.63
CA SER A 120 -1.37 19.71 0.16
C SER A 120 -1.53 21.24 0.07
N ALA A 121 -2.32 21.75 -0.89
CA ALA A 121 -2.54 23.18 -1.12
C ALA A 121 -3.81 23.74 -0.44
N GLY A 122 -4.63 22.89 0.20
CA GLY A 122 -5.82 23.30 0.95
C GLY A 122 -5.50 23.97 2.29
N ARG A 123 -6.19 25.08 2.61
CA ARG A 123 -5.88 26.02 3.71
C ARG A 123 -5.65 25.36 5.09
N PHE A 124 -4.61 25.86 5.77
CA PHE A 124 -4.25 25.76 7.20
C PHE A 124 -3.66 24.47 7.78
N HIS A 125 -3.60 23.34 7.06
CA HIS A 125 -2.73 22.21 7.45
C HIS A 125 -2.15 21.54 6.21
N VAL A 126 -0.82 21.37 6.16
CA VAL A 126 -0.14 20.60 5.11
C VAL A 126 -0.49 19.12 5.30
N VAL A 127 -1.61 18.69 4.74
CA VAL A 127 -1.96 17.27 4.66
C VAL A 127 -1.17 16.70 3.49
N SER A 128 0.03 16.19 3.79
CA SER A 128 0.86 15.48 2.83
C SER A 128 0.32 14.05 2.63
N PRO A 129 0.58 13.40 1.47
CA PRO A 129 0.26 11.98 1.29
C PRO A 129 0.82 11.09 2.39
N VAL A 130 1.98 11.45 2.95
CA VAL A 130 2.61 10.75 4.07
C VAL A 130 1.78 10.89 5.35
N THR A 131 1.18 12.07 5.59
CA THR A 131 0.31 12.32 6.75
C THR A 131 -0.97 11.51 6.64
N ILE A 132 -1.60 11.47 5.45
CA ILE A 132 -2.80 10.66 5.18
C ILE A 132 -2.53 9.18 5.48
N LEU A 133 -1.41 8.66 4.97
CA LEU A 133 -1.04 7.27 5.19
C LEU A 133 -0.78 6.99 6.68
N LYS A 134 -0.11 7.90 7.37
CA LYS A 134 0.16 7.78 8.80
C LYS A 134 -1.14 7.73 9.61
N GLU A 135 -2.08 8.64 9.36
CA GLU A 135 -3.39 8.67 10.03
C GLU A 135 -4.19 7.39 9.81
N ALA A 136 -4.11 6.80 8.60
CA ALA A 136 -4.85 5.59 8.28
C ALA A 136 -4.25 4.31 8.91
N THR A 137 -2.99 4.34 9.35
CA THR A 137 -2.23 3.14 9.77
C THR A 137 -1.83 3.14 11.25
N THR A 138 -2.12 4.21 11.99
CA THR A 138 -1.96 4.32 13.45
C THR A 138 -3.26 4.03 14.19
#